data_AF-A0A1S8BBE3-F1
#
_entry.id   AF-A0A1S8BBE3-F1
#
_cell.length_a   1.000
_cell.length_b   1.000
_cell.length_c   1.000
_cell.angle_alpha   90.00
_cell.angle_beta   90.00
_cell.angle_gamma   90.00
#
_symmetry.space_group_name_H-M   'P 1'
#
loop_
_entity.id
_entity.type
_entity.pdbx_description
1 polymer ?
#
loop_
_entity_poly.entity_id
_entity_poly.type
_entity_poly.pdbx_seq_one_letter_code
_entity_poly.pdbx_strand_id
1 'polypeptide(L)'
;MPAFNIFKNSGHYWILSGLNLAVFAYGPSKTELGPNLPLVYGACALYALGELGNLNAHLVLRSLRPANNPTARGIPKGFGFSWVTCPNYLFEIMSWAGVWIINSLIGKAGFFSTALFVVVAGAQMAAWAAKKERRYRKEFGAQYKRKKFVMIPGIF
;
A
#
# COMPACT_ATOMS: atom_id res chain seq x y z
N MET A 1 -18.66 8.56 1.43
CA MET A 1 -18.58 7.33 0.61
C MET A 1 -19.92 6.60 0.71
N PRO A 2 -20.37 5.83 -0.29
CA PRO A 2 -21.58 5.01 -0.18
C PRO A 2 -21.44 3.95 0.92
N ALA A 3 -22.50 3.70 1.70
CA ALA A 3 -22.48 2.79 2.85
C ALA A 3 -22.05 1.35 2.50
N PHE A 4 -22.40 0.86 1.31
CA PHE A 4 -21.99 -0.49 0.86
C PHE A 4 -20.47 -0.67 0.73
N ASN A 5 -19.72 0.40 0.44
CA ASN A 5 -18.27 0.33 0.40
C ASN A 5 -17.65 0.11 1.79
N ILE A 6 -18.37 0.43 2.87
CA ILE A 6 -17.94 0.15 4.23
C ILE A 6 -17.92 -1.36 4.43
N PHE A 7 -19.01 -2.07 4.11
CA PHE A 7 -19.06 -3.53 4.23
C PHE A 7 -18.03 -4.24 3.34
N LYS A 8 -17.80 -3.75 2.11
CA LYS A 8 -16.77 -4.29 1.23
C LYS A 8 -15.35 -4.08 1.78
N ASN A 9 -15.02 -2.87 2.22
CA ASN A 9 -13.70 -2.59 2.82
C ASN A 9 -13.52 -3.34 4.14
N SER A 10 -14.52 -3.30 5.02
CA SER A 10 -14.49 -4.04 6.28
C SER A 10 -14.34 -5.53 6.03
N GLY A 11 -15.11 -6.14 5.13
CA GLY A 11 -14.95 -7.57 4.80
C GLY A 11 -13.55 -7.91 4.32
N HIS A 12 -12.96 -7.09 3.44
CA HIS A 12 -11.57 -7.26 3.00
C HIS A 12 -10.58 -7.22 4.18
N TYR A 13 -10.68 -6.21 5.05
CA TYR A 13 -9.77 -6.09 6.20
C TYR A 13 -10.01 -7.19 7.25
N TRP A 14 -11.25 -7.49 7.61
CA TRP A 14 -11.57 -8.46 8.65
C TRP A 14 -11.29 -9.90 8.23
N ILE A 15 -11.52 -10.25 6.96
CA ILE A 15 -11.32 -11.63 6.49
C ILE A 15 -9.88 -11.84 6.04
N LEU A 16 -9.35 -10.98 5.16
CA LEU A 16 -8.03 -11.23 4.55
C LEU A 16 -6.88 -10.77 5.45
N SER A 17 -7.02 -9.63 6.13
CA SER A 17 -6.00 -9.16 7.09
C SER A 17 -6.26 -9.67 8.50
N GLY A 18 -7.52 -9.74 8.93
CA GLY A 18 -7.90 -10.16 10.28
C GLY A 18 -7.79 -11.67 10.43
N LEU A 19 -8.69 -12.43 9.80
CA LEU A 19 -8.77 -13.87 10.00
C LEU A 19 -7.64 -14.65 9.30
N ASN A 20 -7.38 -14.37 8.03
CA ASN A 20 -6.38 -15.11 7.25
C ASN A 20 -4.94 -14.90 7.79
N LEU A 21 -4.50 -13.65 7.99
CA LEU A 21 -3.17 -13.43 8.57
C LEU A 21 -3.11 -13.88 10.04
N ALA A 22 -4.15 -13.66 10.86
CA ALA A 22 -4.10 -14.10 12.25
C ALA A 22 -3.99 -15.62 12.40
N VAL A 23 -4.64 -16.40 11.54
CA VAL A 23 -4.58 -17.86 11.60
C VAL A 23 -3.29 -18.40 11.00
N PHE A 24 -2.89 -17.91 9.83
CA PHE A 24 -1.84 -18.54 9.03
C PHE A 24 -0.47 -17.85 9.10
N ALA A 25 -0.43 -16.57 9.51
CA ALA A 25 0.82 -15.82 9.71
C ALA A 25 1.14 -15.60 11.20
N TYR A 26 0.14 -15.25 12.03
CA TYR A 26 0.33 -14.97 13.46
C TYR A 26 -0.11 -16.11 14.39
N GLY A 27 -0.68 -17.18 13.84
CA GLY A 27 -1.14 -18.33 14.60
C GLY A 27 0.04 -19.02 15.32
N PRO A 28 -0.21 -20.05 16.14
CA PRO A 28 0.81 -20.76 16.91
C PRO A 28 1.71 -21.62 16.00
N SER A 29 2.42 -20.96 15.11
CA SER A 29 3.57 -21.45 14.38
C SER A 29 4.72 -21.51 15.37
N LYS A 30 5.12 -22.73 15.73
CA LYS A 30 6.32 -22.98 16.54
C LYS A 30 7.61 -22.88 15.70
N THR A 31 7.54 -22.27 14.51
CA THR A 31 8.71 -22.16 13.63
C THR A 31 9.61 -21.06 14.15
N GLU A 32 10.80 -21.46 14.61
CA GLU A 32 11.90 -20.52 14.84
C GLU A 32 12.31 -19.92 13.49
N LEU A 33 12.42 -18.59 13.43
CA LEU A 33 12.99 -17.93 12.26
C LEU A 33 14.38 -18.52 12.02
N GLY A 34 14.58 -19.15 10.87
CA GLY A 34 15.88 -19.70 10.50
C GLY A 34 16.99 -18.62 10.55
N PRO A 35 18.27 -19.01 10.61
CA PRO A 35 19.39 -18.12 10.96
C PRO A 35 19.72 -17.04 9.92
N ASN A 36 18.87 -16.78 8.93
CA ASN A 36 19.12 -15.80 7.87
C ASN A 36 18.80 -14.37 8.35
N LEU A 37 19.54 -13.93 9.36
CA LEU A 37 19.47 -12.59 9.94
C LEU A 37 19.60 -11.47 8.89
N PRO A 38 20.47 -11.56 7.86
CA PRO A 38 20.53 -10.53 6.82
C PRO A 38 19.20 -10.35 6.08
N LEU A 39 18.49 -11.44 5.77
CA LEU A 39 17.20 -11.36 5.11
C LEU A 39 16.11 -10.80 6.02
N VAL A 40 16.15 -11.14 7.32
CA VAL A 40 15.25 -10.56 8.33
C VAL A 40 15.47 -9.05 8.43
N TYR A 41 16.72 -8.60 8.59
CA TYR A 41 17.03 -7.16 8.67
C TYR A 41 16.70 -6.43 7.37
N GLY A 42 16.96 -7.05 6.21
CA GLY A 42 16.58 -6.50 4.91
C GLY A 42 15.06 -6.32 4.79
N ALA A 43 14.29 -7.30 5.23
CA ALA A 43 12.82 -7.22 5.24
C ALA A 43 12.29 -6.16 6.21
N CYS A 44 12.87 -6.04 7.41
CA CYS A 44 12.54 -4.99 8.37
C CYS A 44 12.90 -3.59 7.83
N ALA A 45 14.04 -3.44 7.17
CA ALA A 45 14.44 -2.18 6.53
C ALA A 45 13.49 -1.82 5.39
N LEU A 46 13.10 -2.79 4.56
CA LEU A 46 12.12 -2.60 3.49
C LEU A 46 10.76 -2.13 4.05
N TYR A 47 10.32 -2.76 5.15
CA TYR A 47 9.11 -2.37 5.86
C TYR A 47 9.20 -0.92 6.38
N ALA A 48 10.27 -0.58 7.09
CA ALA A 48 10.46 0.76 7.64
C ALA A 48 10.51 1.84 6.54
N LEU A 49 11.21 1.58 5.43
CA LEU A 49 11.25 2.48 4.29
C LEU A 49 9.87 2.65 3.64
N GLY A 50 9.07 1.58 3.59
CA GLY A 50 7.68 1.61 3.14
C GLY A 50 6.83 2.51 4.03
N GLU A 51 6.86 2.29 5.34
CA GLU A 51 6.07 3.09 6.28
C GLU A 51 6.47 4.58 6.25
N LEU A 52 7.78 4.88 6.21
CA LEU A 52 8.27 6.26 6.13
C LEU A 52 7.86 6.93 4.81
N GLY A 53 7.97 6.22 3.69
CA GLY A 53 7.52 6.70 2.38
C GLY A 53 6.00 6.95 2.34
N ASN A 54 5.23 6.03 2.92
CA ASN A 54 3.78 6.13 3.02
C ASN A 54 3.36 7.32 3.90
N LEU A 55 3.99 7.48 5.07
CA LEU A 55 3.80 8.63 5.95
C LEU A 55 4.09 9.94 5.22
N ASN A 56 5.23 10.04 4.53
CA ASN A 56 5.55 11.22 3.72
C ASN A 56 4.47 11.51 2.67
N ALA A 57 4.00 10.49 1.94
CA ALA A 57 2.94 10.66 0.96
C ALA A 57 1.64 11.17 1.59
N HIS A 58 1.28 10.67 2.78
CA HIS A 58 0.13 11.12 3.53
C HIS A 58 0.27 12.55 4.06
N LEU A 59 1.45 12.96 4.52
CA LEU A 59 1.73 14.34 4.96
C LEU A 59 1.59 15.33 3.79
N VAL A 60 2.11 14.98 2.60
CA VAL A 60 1.92 15.78 1.38
C VAL A 60 0.44 15.85 0.99
N LEU A 61 -0.29 14.74 1.04
CA LEU A 61 -1.73 14.77 0.72
C LEU A 61 -2.56 15.55 1.75
N ARG A 62 -2.14 15.54 3.01
CA ARG A 62 -2.76 16.31 4.10
C ARG A 62 -2.53 17.81 3.89
N SER A 63 -1.33 18.23 3.49
CA SER A 63 -1.01 19.65 3.32
C SER A 63 -1.81 20.31 2.19
N LEU A 64 -2.32 19.53 1.23
CA LEU A 64 -3.23 20.01 0.19
C LEU A 64 -4.64 20.37 0.70
N ARG A 65 -4.98 20.02 1.94
CA ARG A 65 -6.27 20.31 2.57
C ARG A 65 -6.05 21.17 3.83
N PRO A 66 -5.86 22.49 3.68
CA PRO A 66 -5.75 23.38 4.83
C PRO A 66 -7.00 23.29 5.71
N ALA A 67 -6.83 23.46 7.03
CA ALA A 67 -7.91 23.34 8.01
C ALA A 67 -9.11 24.26 7.70
N ASN A 68 -8.83 25.43 7.11
CA ASN A 68 -9.81 26.44 6.77
C ASN A 68 -10.55 26.13 5.45
N ASN A 69 -10.07 25.17 4.65
CA ASN A 69 -10.72 24.73 3.42
C ASN A 69 -10.49 23.22 3.16
N PRO A 70 -11.27 22.34 3.80
CA PRO A 70 -11.12 20.89 3.66
C PRO A 70 -11.50 20.35 2.27
N THR A 71 -12.18 21.15 1.43
CA THR A 71 -12.55 20.78 0.07
C THR A 71 -11.52 21.22 -0.97
N ALA A 72 -10.53 22.02 -0.59
CA ALA A 72 -9.43 22.41 -1.45
C ALA A 72 -8.75 21.17 -2.06
N ARG A 73 -8.52 21.23 -3.38
CA ARG A 73 -7.83 20.19 -4.12
C ARG A 73 -6.65 20.80 -4.84
N GLY A 74 -5.48 20.18 -4.67
CA GLY A 74 -4.28 20.52 -5.41
C GLY A 74 -3.64 19.28 -6.01
N ILE A 75 -2.66 19.51 -6.87
CA ILE A 75 -1.83 18.45 -7.45
C ILE A 75 -0.69 18.17 -6.47
N PRO A 76 -0.60 16.95 -5.89
CA PRO A 76 0.50 16.62 -5.01
C PRO A 76 1.83 16.60 -5.76
N LYS A 77 2.84 17.22 -5.16
CA LYS A 77 4.22 17.27 -5.66
C LYS A 77 5.17 16.87 -4.54
N GLY A 78 6.34 16.35 -4.89
CA GLY A 78 7.35 15.92 -3.93
C GLY A 78 7.76 14.47 -4.14
N PHE A 79 8.44 13.91 -3.13
CA PHE A 79 9.00 12.56 -3.17
C PHE A 79 7.92 11.49 -3.45
N GLY A 80 8.22 10.55 -4.34
CA GLY A 80 7.29 9.53 -4.85
C GLY A 80 6.24 10.04 -5.84
N PHE A 81 5.75 11.28 -5.68
CA PHE A 81 4.82 11.90 -6.62
C PHE A 81 5.47 12.33 -7.94
N SER A 82 6.79 12.33 -8.07
CA SER A 82 7.44 12.45 -9.38
C SER A 82 7.43 11.14 -10.15
N TRP A 83 7.36 9.99 -9.47
CA TRP A 83 7.46 8.66 -10.07
C TRP A 83 6.11 8.09 -10.48
N VAL A 84 5.13 8.15 -9.58
CA VAL A 84 3.80 7.54 -9.75
C VAL A 84 2.68 8.47 -9.29
N THR A 85 1.45 8.21 -9.71
CA THR A 85 0.28 8.99 -9.27
C THR A 85 -0.03 8.80 -7.79
N CYS A 86 0.05 7.56 -7.29
CA CYS A 86 -0.30 7.20 -5.91
C CYS A 86 0.90 6.55 -5.18
N PRO A 87 1.90 7.34 -4.76
CA PRO A 87 3.07 6.81 -4.08
C PRO A 87 2.74 6.18 -2.73
N ASN A 88 1.66 6.59 -2.05
CA ASN A 88 1.20 5.94 -0.83
C ASN A 88 0.94 4.43 -1.05
N TYR A 89 0.29 4.06 -2.17
CA TYR A 89 0.04 2.65 -2.50
C TYR A 89 1.31 1.90 -2.93
N LEU A 90 2.27 2.59 -3.57
CA LEU A 90 3.59 2.03 -3.85
C LEU A 90 4.31 1.62 -2.56
N PHE A 91 4.37 2.55 -1.62
CA PHE A 91 5.06 2.35 -0.36
C PHE A 91 4.35 1.35 0.54
N GLU A 92 3.02 1.31 0.50
CA GLU A 92 2.22 0.28 1.18
C GLU A 92 2.54 -1.12 0.64
N ILE A 93 2.62 -1.32 -0.69
CA ILE A 93 3.06 -2.60 -1.27
C ILE A 93 4.50 -2.94 -0.87
N MET A 94 5.38 -1.94 -0.76
CA MET A 94 6.76 -2.14 -0.31
C MET A 94 6.81 -2.61 1.15
N SER A 95 6.00 -2.02 2.04
CA SER A 95 5.85 -2.49 3.42
C SER A 95 5.39 -3.95 3.46
N TRP A 96 4.33 -4.25 2.72
CA TRP A 96 3.77 -5.61 2.70
C TRP A 96 4.67 -6.64 2.04
N ALA A 97 5.55 -6.25 1.11
CA ALA A 97 6.59 -7.13 0.59
C ALA A 97 7.60 -7.53 1.67
N GLY A 98 7.97 -6.60 2.57
CA GLY A 98 8.79 -6.91 3.75
C GLY A 98 8.11 -7.94 4.67
N VAL A 99 6.82 -7.73 4.98
CA VAL A 99 6.01 -8.68 5.78
C VAL A 99 5.93 -10.04 5.09
N TRP A 100 5.75 -10.07 3.77
CA TRP A 100 5.70 -11.31 3.00
C TRP A 100 7.01 -12.08 3.06
N ILE A 101 8.15 -11.40 2.98
CA ILE A 101 9.48 -12.03 3.14
C ILE A 101 9.61 -12.64 4.54
N ILE A 102 9.23 -11.93 5.61
CA ILE A 102 9.25 -12.48 6.97
C ILE A 102 8.35 -13.71 7.09
N ASN A 103 7.11 -13.64 6.59
CA ASN A 103 6.18 -14.76 6.66
C ASN A 103 6.63 -15.95 5.79
N SER A 104 7.42 -15.71 4.74
CA SER A 104 8.07 -16.77 3.96
C SER A 104 9.12 -17.56 4.75
N LEU A 105 9.77 -16.91 5.72
CA LEU A 105 10.75 -17.52 6.60
C LEU A 105 10.10 -18.32 7.74
N ILE A 106 8.89 -17.93 8.15
CA ILE A 106 8.13 -18.61 9.21
C ILE A 106 7.47 -19.90 8.69
N GLY A 107 7.03 -19.93 7.43
CA GLY A 107 6.56 -21.16 6.81
C GLY A 107 5.68 -20.98 5.59
N LYS A 108 5.36 -22.09 4.92
CA LYS A 108 4.55 -22.10 3.69
C LYS A 108 3.16 -21.49 3.90
N ALA A 109 2.53 -21.73 5.06
CA ALA A 109 1.22 -21.16 5.38
C ALA A 109 1.26 -19.63 5.43
N GLY A 110 2.24 -19.06 6.15
CA GLY A 110 2.44 -17.61 6.22
C GLY A 110 2.76 -17.00 4.85
N PHE A 111 3.60 -17.67 4.05
CA PHE A 111 3.90 -17.27 2.67
C PHE A 111 2.65 -17.12 1.82
N PHE A 112 1.84 -18.19 1.71
CA PHE A 112 0.65 -18.18 0.84
C PHE A 112 -0.44 -17.24 1.36
N SER A 113 -0.63 -17.20 2.68
CA SER A 113 -1.59 -16.31 3.34
C SER A 113 -1.28 -14.84 3.06
N THR A 114 -0.01 -14.45 3.20
CA THR A 114 0.44 -13.07 2.96
C THR A 114 0.47 -12.76 1.48
N ALA A 115 0.93 -13.68 0.62
CA ALA A 115 0.90 -13.51 -0.83
C ALA A 115 -0.52 -13.22 -1.34
N LEU A 116 -1.50 -13.99 -0.88
CA LEU A 116 -2.91 -13.77 -1.21
C LEU A 116 -3.37 -12.38 -0.79
N PHE A 117 -3.04 -11.97 0.43
CA PHE A 117 -3.38 -10.63 0.92
C PHE A 117 -2.77 -9.53 0.05
N VAL A 118 -1.46 -9.60 -0.24
CA VAL A 118 -0.74 -8.59 -1.02
C VAL A 118 -1.27 -8.50 -2.45
N VAL A 119 -1.57 -9.63 -3.10
CA VAL A 119 -2.11 -9.64 -4.47
C VAL A 119 -3.50 -9.02 -4.52
N VAL A 120 -4.40 -9.41 -3.60
CA VAL A 120 -5.77 -8.89 -3.58
C VAL A 120 -5.79 -7.41 -3.21
N ALA A 121 -5.06 -7.01 -2.15
CA ALA A 121 -4.95 -5.62 -1.74
C ALA A 121 -4.28 -4.77 -2.84
N GLY A 122 -3.21 -5.28 -3.46
CA GLY A 122 -2.51 -4.62 -4.56
C GLY A 122 -3.38 -4.40 -5.78
N ALA A 123 -4.16 -5.40 -6.20
CA ALA A 123 -5.09 -5.25 -7.31
C ALA A 123 -6.17 -4.20 -7.01
N GLN A 124 -6.70 -4.20 -5.78
CA GLN A 124 -7.69 -3.22 -5.35
C GLN A 124 -7.10 -1.79 -5.32
N MET A 125 -5.88 -1.63 -4.80
CA MET A 125 -5.15 -0.36 -4.80
C MET A 125 -4.83 0.11 -6.22
N ALA A 126 -4.42 -0.78 -7.12
CA ALA A 126 -4.17 -0.45 -8.52
C ALA A 126 -5.43 0.10 -9.21
N ALA A 127 -6.59 -0.52 -8.99
CA ALA A 127 -7.87 -0.04 -9.51
C ALA A 127 -8.23 1.35 -8.96
N TRP A 128 -8.00 1.59 -7.66
CA TRP A 128 -8.19 2.91 -7.04
C TRP A 128 -7.21 3.96 -7.57
N ALA A 129 -5.95 3.59 -7.78
CA ALA A 129 -4.92 4.46 -8.30
C ALA A 129 -5.26 4.91 -9.72
N ALA A 130 -5.70 3.99 -10.59
CA ALA A 130 -6.15 4.29 -11.94
C ALA A 130 -7.36 5.23 -11.96
N LYS A 131 -8.31 5.01 -11.05
CA LYS A 131 -9.46 5.90 -10.88
C LYS A 131 -9.02 7.30 -10.43
N LYS A 132 -8.04 7.40 -9.53
CA LYS A 132 -7.49 8.68 -9.05
C LYS A 132 -6.73 9.42 -10.16
N GLU A 133 -5.91 8.73 -10.95
CA GLU A 133 -5.24 9.30 -12.14
C GLU A 133 -6.23 9.89 -13.13
N ARG A 134 -7.29 9.14 -13.49
CA ARG A 134 -8.35 9.63 -14.37
C ARG A 134 -9.06 10.85 -13.81
N ARG A 135 -9.28 10.88 -12.49
CA ARG A 135 -9.90 12.03 -11.82
C ARG A 135 -8.99 13.27 -11.88
N TYR A 136 -7.70 13.13 -11.58
CA TYR A 136 -6.76 14.25 -11.65
C TYR A 136 -6.67 14.87 -13.04
N ARG A 137 -6.65 14.05 -14.09
CA ARG A 137 -6.70 14.57 -15.47
C ARG A 137 -7.96 15.37 -15.78
N LYS A 138 -9.11 14.91 -15.29
CA LYS A 138 -10.39 15.60 -15.50
C LYS A 138 -10.48 16.89 -14.70
N GLU A 139 -10.01 16.89 -13.46
CA GLU A 139 -10.15 18.02 -12.54
C GLU A 139 -9.13 19.13 -12.83
N PHE A 140 -7.90 18.77 -13.20
CA PHE A 140 -6.81 19.74 -13.35
C PHE A 140 -6.40 19.98 -14.81
N GLY A 141 -6.95 19.23 -15.78
CA GLY A 141 -6.74 19.46 -17.21
C GLY A 141 -5.27 19.66 -17.58
N ALA A 142 -4.98 20.80 -18.22
CA ALA A 142 -3.64 21.18 -18.67
C ALA A 142 -2.62 21.39 -17.54
N GLN A 143 -3.05 21.67 -16.31
CA GLN A 143 -2.16 21.86 -15.16
C GLN A 143 -1.57 20.55 -14.65
N TYR A 144 -2.19 19.41 -14.99
CA TYR A 144 -1.74 18.09 -14.57
C TYR A 144 -0.99 17.35 -15.67
N LYS A 145 0.32 17.15 -15.46
CA LYS A 145 1.13 16.30 -16.33
C LYS A 145 0.74 14.83 -16.14
N ARG A 146 0.18 14.24 -17.20
CA ARG A 146 -0.11 12.81 -17.29
C ARG A 146 1.13 12.00 -16.89
N LYS A 147 0.95 11.07 -15.95
CA LYS A 147 2.01 10.14 -15.55
C LYS A 147 1.93 8.86 -16.37
N LYS A 148 3.11 8.29 -16.65
CA LYS A 148 3.26 7.00 -17.33
C LYS A 148 2.93 5.84 -16.38
N PHE A 149 3.28 6.00 -15.10
CA PHE A 149 3.03 5.02 -14.04
C PHE A 149 2.09 5.59 -12.98
N VAL A 150 1.19 4.75 -12.49
CA VAL A 150 0.07 5.09 -11.62
C VAL A 150 0.33 4.62 -10.19
N MET A 151 0.94 3.44 -10.03
CA MET A 151 1.21 2.81 -8.74
C MET A 151 2.61 2.16 -8.66
N ILE A 152 3.02 1.37 -9.64
CA ILE A 152 4.31 0.66 -9.63
C ILE A 152 5.19 1.20 -10.75
N PRO A 153 6.32 1.88 -10.43
CA PRO A 153 7.25 2.37 -11.44
C PRO A 153 7.69 1.25 -12.38
N GLY A 154 7.64 1.48 -13.70
CA GLY A 154 8.06 0.50 -14.71
C GLY A 154 7.00 -0.53 -15.10
N ILE A 155 5.94 -0.72 -14.31
CA ILE A 155 4.90 -1.72 -14.57
C ILE A 155 3.54 -1.06 -14.80
N PHE A 156 3.08 -0.26 -13.83
CA PHE A 156 1.70 0.25 -13.82
C PHE A 156 1.58 1.66 -13.27
#